data_AF-A0A2D3C3C7-F1
#
_entry.id   AF-A0A2D3C3C7-F1
#
_cell.length_a   1.000
_cell.length_b   1.000
_cell.length_c   1.000
_cell.angle_alpha   90.00
_cell.angle_beta   90.00
_cell.angle_gamma   90.00
#
_symmetry.space_group_name_H-M   'P 1'
#
loop_
_entity.id
_entity.type
_entity.pdbx_description
1 polymer ?
#
loop_
_entity_poly.entity_id
_entity_poly.type
_entity_poly.pdbx_seq_one_letter_code
_entity_poly.pdbx_strand_id
1 'polypeptide(L)'
;MQNYCSVCGTKLEDKEYCTGCGVKVNETGRTKKKTPIYALIWSIVIAGSGQVYNGEYLKAYSIAFLMSVSSFYGFPFIIPMIIWVYNIFDAYTTALKMKKNEIPHKYSSGRDIFFYIVLLILLGLMPWLIL
;
A
#
# COMPACT_ATOMS: atom_id res chain seq x y z
N MET A 1 -12.79 -12.93 26.35
CA MET A 1 -12.25 -13.06 24.99
C MET A 1 -13.40 -12.81 24.03
N GLN A 2 -13.24 -11.97 23.00
CA GLN A 2 -14.33 -11.77 22.02
C GLN A 2 -14.34 -12.96 21.07
N ASN A 3 -15.39 -13.77 21.12
CA ASN A 3 -15.54 -14.94 20.25
C ASN A 3 -16.07 -14.58 18.85
N TYR A 4 -16.11 -13.29 18.50
CA TYR A 4 -16.75 -12.77 17.30
C TYR A 4 -15.83 -11.79 16.57
N CYS A 5 -15.86 -11.85 15.24
CA CYS A 5 -15.08 -10.95 14.39
C CYS A 5 -15.57 -9.51 14.51
N SER A 6 -14.65 -8.56 14.75
CA SER A 6 -14.97 -7.13 14.84
C SER A 6 -15.43 -6.48 13.53
N VAL A 7 -15.38 -7.21 12.41
CA VAL A 7 -15.75 -6.71 11.07
C VAL A 7 -17.10 -7.26 10.63
N CYS A 8 -17.32 -8.57 10.72
CA CYS A 8 -18.53 -9.21 10.20
C CYS A 8 -19.40 -9.89 11.26
N GLY A 9 -18.97 -9.94 12.52
CA GLY A 9 -19.73 -10.58 13.61
C GLY A 9 -19.76 -12.11 13.56
N THR A 10 -19.05 -12.77 12.63
CA THR A 10 -18.96 -14.24 12.59
C THR A 10 -18.18 -14.76 13.79
N LYS A 11 -18.58 -15.91 14.33
CA LYS A 11 -17.87 -16.59 15.41
C LYS A 11 -16.47 -16.99 14.94
N LEU A 12 -15.45 -16.65 15.72
CA LEU A 12 -14.07 -17.02 15.44
C LEU A 12 -13.80 -18.41 16.04
N GLU A 13 -13.53 -19.38 15.20
CA GLU A 13 -12.85 -20.62 15.58
C GLU A 13 -11.36 -20.31 15.51
N ASP A 14 -10.58 -20.53 16.58
CA ASP A 14 -9.15 -20.19 16.75
C ASP A 14 -8.28 -20.29 15.48
N LYS A 15 -8.42 -19.30 14.60
CA LYS A 15 -7.83 -19.25 13.25
C LYS A 15 -7.36 -17.83 13.02
N GLU A 16 -6.19 -17.72 12.41
CA GLU A 16 -5.54 -16.45 12.06
C GLU A 16 -6.39 -15.62 11.06
N TYR A 17 -7.33 -16.26 10.36
CA TYR A 17 -8.24 -15.64 9.40
C TYR A 17 -9.70 -15.95 9.75
N CYS A 18 -10.58 -14.95 9.66
CA CYS A 18 -12.01 -15.12 9.83
C CYS A 18 -12.62 -15.88 8.64
N THR A 19 -13.37 -16.96 8.92
CA THR A 19 -14.03 -17.78 7.88
C THR A 19 -15.22 -17.10 7.21
N GLY A 20 -15.82 -16.08 7.84
CA GLY A 20 -16.96 -15.34 7.28
C GLY A 20 -16.56 -14.26 6.28
N CYS A 21 -15.50 -13.49 6.56
CA CYS A 21 -15.09 -12.36 5.73
C CYS A 21 -13.63 -12.39 5.24
N GLY A 22 -12.84 -13.39 5.65
CA GLY A 22 -11.44 -13.54 5.23
C GLY A 22 -10.46 -12.57 5.88
N VAL A 23 -10.90 -11.71 6.81
CA VAL A 23 -10.00 -10.75 7.47
C VAL A 23 -9.06 -11.46 8.45
N LYS A 24 -7.79 -11.06 8.47
CA LYS A 24 -6.83 -11.56 9.46
C LYS A 24 -7.17 -10.98 10.82
N VAL A 25 -7.41 -11.86 11.79
CA VAL A 25 -7.72 -11.50 13.18
C VAL A 25 -6.54 -11.91 14.05
N ASN A 26 -6.31 -11.16 15.12
CA ASN A 26 -5.41 -11.63 16.18
C ASN A 26 -6.15 -12.59 17.13
N GLU A 27 -5.45 -13.15 18.11
CA GLU A 27 -6.00 -14.03 19.15
C GLU A 27 -7.19 -13.42 19.92
N THR A 28 -7.31 -12.09 19.92
CA THR A 28 -8.43 -11.37 20.55
C THR A 28 -9.62 -11.11 19.62
N GLY A 29 -9.57 -11.59 18.38
CA GLY A 29 -10.60 -11.40 17.35
C GLY A 29 -10.65 -10.02 16.70
N ARG A 30 -9.60 -9.22 16.89
CA ARG A 30 -9.50 -7.84 16.41
C ARG A 30 -8.62 -7.77 15.17
N THR A 31 -8.96 -6.84 14.28
CA THR A 31 -8.15 -6.53 13.10
C THR A 31 -7.20 -5.37 13.40
N LYS A 32 -5.96 -5.46 12.90
CA LYS A 32 -5.01 -4.34 12.99
C LYS A 32 -5.48 -3.24 12.03
N LYS A 33 -6.10 -2.18 12.55
CA LYS A 33 -6.57 -1.05 11.74
C LYS A 33 -5.39 -0.33 11.09
N LYS A 34 -5.51 0.00 9.81
CA LYS A 34 -4.58 0.90 9.11
C LYS A 34 -4.73 2.32 9.64
N THR A 35 -3.61 3.01 9.77
CA THR A 35 -3.55 4.46 9.98
C THR A 35 -3.36 5.15 8.61
N PRO A 36 -4.34 5.93 8.11
CA PRO A 36 -4.25 6.58 6.79
C PRO A 36 -3.10 7.59 6.68
N ILE A 37 -2.77 8.25 7.78
CA ILE A 37 -1.65 9.20 7.85
C ILE A 37 -0.32 8.52 7.53
N TYR A 38 -0.11 7.26 7.93
CA TYR A 38 1.10 6.53 7.55
C TYR A 38 1.17 6.25 6.05
N ALA A 39 0.03 5.89 5.42
CA ALA A 39 -0.01 5.71 3.96
C ALA A 39 0.38 7.01 3.23
N LEU A 40 -0.11 8.14 3.73
CA LEU A 40 0.18 9.47 3.19
C LEU A 40 1.67 9.83 3.33
N ILE A 41 2.22 9.72 4.54
CA ILE A 41 3.64 10.07 4.79
C ILE A 41 4.55 9.22 3.91
N TRP A 42 4.31 7.91 3.83
CA TRP A 42 5.11 7.04 2.99
C TRP A 42 5.02 7.46 1.51
N SER A 43 3.83 7.69 0.96
CA SER A 43 3.69 8.16 -0.44
C SER A 43 4.38 9.48 -0.75
N ILE A 44 4.54 10.38 0.24
CA ILE A 44 5.29 11.62 0.06
C ILE A 44 6.79 11.34 -0.02
N VAL A 45 7.33 10.49 0.86
CA VAL A 45 8.77 10.20 0.90
C VAL A 45 9.21 9.39 -0.31
N ILE A 46 8.44 8.37 -0.69
CA ILE A 46 8.74 7.48 -1.81
C ILE A 46 7.45 7.23 -2.59
N ALA A 47 7.44 7.62 -3.86
CA ALA A 47 6.29 7.45 -4.74
C ALA A 47 5.91 5.97 -4.90
N GLY A 48 4.66 5.62 -4.60
CA GLY A 48 4.15 4.25 -4.64
C GLY A 48 4.24 3.48 -3.31
N SER A 49 4.94 4.01 -2.30
CA SER A 49 5.11 3.29 -1.03
C SER A 49 3.86 3.30 -0.14
N GLY A 50 2.99 4.30 -0.23
CA GLY A 50 1.67 4.25 0.41
C GLY A 50 0.76 3.17 -0.20
N GLN A 51 0.89 2.90 -1.50
CA GLN A 51 0.22 1.77 -2.15
C GLN A 51 0.79 0.43 -1.67
N VAL A 52 2.10 0.31 -1.43
CA VAL A 52 2.69 -0.87 -0.77
C VAL A 52 2.14 -1.05 0.64
N TYR A 53 2.02 0.03 1.41
CA TYR A 53 1.40 -0.01 2.73
C TYR A 53 -0.05 -0.49 2.67
N ASN A 54 -0.79 -0.12 1.62
CA ASN A 54 -2.17 -0.57 1.38
C ASN A 54 -2.25 -2.00 0.79
N GLY A 55 -1.14 -2.65 0.46
CA GLY A 55 -1.14 -3.95 -0.21
C GLY A 55 -1.57 -3.89 -1.68
N GLU A 56 -1.44 -2.73 -2.34
CA GLU A 56 -1.77 -2.51 -3.74
C GLU A 56 -0.50 -2.50 -4.61
N TYR A 57 0.20 -3.63 -4.70
CA TYR A 57 1.54 -3.68 -5.31
C TYR A 57 1.56 -3.40 -6.81
N LEU A 58 0.54 -3.83 -7.55
CA LEU A 58 0.48 -3.54 -8.98
C LEU A 58 0.44 -2.02 -9.23
N LYS A 59 -0.29 -1.28 -8.38
CA LYS A 59 -0.27 0.19 -8.39
C LYS A 59 1.09 0.73 -7.95
N ALA A 60 1.69 0.17 -6.90
CA ALA A 60 2.99 0.62 -6.41
C ALA A 60 4.09 0.49 -7.47
N TYR A 61 4.15 -0.65 -8.17
CA TYR A 61 5.12 -0.90 -9.24
C TYR A 61 4.88 -0.01 -10.45
N SER A 62 3.62 0.18 -10.87
CA SER A 62 3.31 1.07 -11.99
C SER A 62 3.67 2.53 -11.67
N ILE A 63 3.38 3.00 -10.46
CA ILE A 63 3.75 4.35 -10.00
C ILE A 63 5.26 4.51 -9.98
N ALA A 64 6.00 3.57 -9.38
CA ALA A 64 7.47 3.64 -9.34
C ALA A 64 8.07 3.69 -10.75
N PHE A 65 7.60 2.82 -11.65
CA PHE A 65 8.05 2.81 -13.04
C PHE A 65 7.72 4.10 -13.78
N LEU A 66 6.49 4.61 -13.68
CA LEU A 66 6.05 5.84 -14.33
C LEU A 66 6.85 7.06 -13.84
N MET A 67 7.11 7.14 -12.53
CA MET A 67 7.92 8.22 -11.96
C MET A 67 9.35 8.17 -12.45
N SER A 68 9.97 6.99 -12.50
CA SER A 68 11.33 6.82 -13.03
C SER A 68 11.40 7.20 -14.52
N VAL A 69 10.53 6.64 -15.36
CA VAL A 69 10.47 6.98 -16.81
C VAL A 69 10.29 8.48 -17.01
N SER A 70 9.39 9.10 -16.23
CA SER A 70 9.15 10.54 -16.33
C SER A 70 10.39 11.39 -16.01
N SER A 71 11.23 10.95 -15.07
CA SER A 71 12.50 11.60 -14.75
C SER A 71 13.55 11.46 -15.87
N PHE A 72 13.52 10.37 -16.65
CA PHE A 72 14.50 10.14 -17.73
C PHE A 72 14.17 10.88 -19.02
N TYR A 73 12.91 10.85 -19.45
CA TYR A 73 12.52 11.37 -20.77
C TYR A 73 12.21 12.87 -20.76
N GLY A 74 12.54 13.58 -19.68
CA GLY A 74 12.41 15.04 -19.61
C GLY A 74 10.97 15.54 -19.78
N PHE A 75 9.97 14.75 -19.38
CA PHE A 75 8.59 15.22 -19.37
C PHE A 75 8.50 16.53 -18.57
N PRO A 76 7.66 17.49 -19.00
CA PRO A 76 7.50 18.73 -18.26
C PRO A 76 7.13 18.40 -16.81
N PHE A 77 7.89 18.96 -15.86
CA PHE A 77 7.82 18.69 -14.42
C PHE A 77 6.39 18.70 -13.83
N ILE A 78 5.46 19.40 -14.50
CA ILE A 78 4.04 19.48 -14.19
C ILE A 78 3.35 18.11 -14.22
N ILE A 79 3.56 17.28 -15.25
CA ILE A 79 2.83 16.00 -15.39
C ILE A 79 3.21 15.03 -14.26
N PRO A 80 4.50 14.77 -13.99
CA PRO A 80 4.91 13.87 -12.91
C PRO A 80 4.48 14.38 -11.54
N MET A 81 4.45 15.70 -11.35
CA MET A 81 3.97 16.32 -10.11
C MET A 81 2.48 16.09 -9.88
N ILE A 82 1.64 16.21 -10.92
CA ILE A 82 0.20 15.90 -10.83
C ILE A 82 -0.02 14.42 -10.49
N ILE A 83 0.71 13.52 -11.15
CA ILE A 83 0.64 12.08 -10.89
C ILE A 83 1.07 11.78 -9.44
N TRP A 84 2.17 12.37 -8.98
CA TRP A 84 2.67 12.19 -7.61
C TRP A 84 1.65 12.65 -6.56
N VAL A 85 1.06 13.84 -6.72
CA VAL A 85 0.02 14.35 -5.82
C VAL A 85 -1.21 13.45 -5.83
N TYR A 86 -1.68 13.02 -7.01
CA TYR A 86 -2.78 12.07 -7.12
C TYR A 86 -2.50 10.77 -6.36
N ASN A 87 -1.29 10.23 -6.48
CA ASN A 87 -0.90 8.98 -5.80
C ASN A 87 -0.87 9.11 -4.28
N ILE A 88 -0.55 10.30 -3.75
CA ILE A 88 -0.65 10.57 -2.30
C ILE A 88 -2.12 10.50 -1.86
N PHE A 89 -3.02 11.15 -2.60
CA PHE A 89 -4.45 11.12 -2.31
C PHE A 89 -5.05 9.71 -2.45
N ASP A 90 -4.69 8.95 -3.49
CA ASP A 90 -5.12 7.57 -3.69
C ASP A 90 -4.69 6.67 -2.51
N ALA A 91 -3.43 6.79 -2.06
CA ALA A 91 -2.94 6.01 -0.92
C ALA A 91 -3.67 6.37 0.39
N TYR A 92 -3.85 7.66 0.67
CA TYR A 92 -4.56 8.12 1.86
C TYR A 92 -6.03 7.67 1.88
N THR A 93 -6.75 7.92 0.78
CA THR A 93 -8.18 7.60 0.69
C THR A 93 -8.43 6.10 0.75
N THR A 94 -7.58 5.30 0.11
CA THR A 94 -7.66 3.83 0.18
C THR A 94 -7.44 3.33 1.61
N ALA A 95 -6.42 3.84 2.31
CA ALA A 95 -6.19 3.48 3.71
C ALA A 95 -7.36 3.92 4.62
N LEU A 96 -7.99 5.06 4.34
CA LEU A 96 -9.16 5.55 5.06
C LEU A 96 -10.38 4.64 4.85
N LYS A 97 -10.63 4.21 3.60
CA LYS A 97 -11.68 3.24 3.28
C LYS A 97 -11.47 1.91 3.99
N MET A 98 -10.23 1.39 4.02
CA MET A 98 -9.89 0.17 4.79
C MET A 98 -10.12 0.35 6.29
N LYS A 99 -9.75 1.51 6.85
CA LYS A 99 -9.98 1.82 8.28
C LYS A 99 -11.49 1.86 8.62
N LYS A 100 -12.32 2.30 7.69
CA LYS A 100 -13.79 2.35 7.81
C LYS A 100 -14.50 1.02 7.46
N ASN A 101 -13.75 -0.01 7.05
CA ASN A 101 -14.27 -1.27 6.54
C ASN A 101 -15.16 -1.13 5.28
N GLU A 102 -14.99 -0.06 4.51
CA GLU A 102 -15.71 0.15 3.24
C GLU A 102 -15.16 -0.76 2.12
N ILE A 103 -13.88 -1.14 2.23
CA ILE A 103 -13.19 -2.06 1.30
C ILE A 103 -12.42 -3.12 2.11
N PRO A 104 -12.20 -4.33 1.54
CA PRO A 104 -11.49 -5.40 2.24
C PRO A 104 -10.05 -4.99 2.58
N HIS A 105 -9.61 -5.39 3.77
CA HIS A 105 -8.29 -5.09 4.27
C HIS A 105 -7.23 -5.95 3.56
N LYS A 106 -6.42 -5.32 2.71
CA LYS A 106 -5.27 -5.97 2.06
C LYS A 106 -4.02 -5.83 2.95
N TYR A 107 -3.26 -6.91 3.06
CA TYR A 107 -2.02 -6.92 3.86
C TYR A 107 -0.82 -6.79 2.94
N SER A 108 0.16 -6.01 3.41
CA SER A 108 1.46 -5.91 2.76
C SER A 108 2.30 -7.12 3.20
N SER A 109 2.71 -7.97 2.26
CA SER A 109 3.59 -9.11 2.49
C SER A 109 5.03 -8.64 2.51
N GLY A 110 5.85 -9.19 3.40
CA GLY A 110 7.28 -8.88 3.47
C GLY A 110 8.01 -9.16 2.16
N ARG A 111 7.56 -10.17 1.39
CA ARG A 111 8.09 -10.49 0.07
C ARG A 111 7.88 -9.35 -0.93
N ASP A 112 6.67 -8.78 -0.95
CA ASP A 112 6.33 -7.72 -1.91
C ASP A 112 7.04 -6.41 -1.55
N ILE A 113 7.19 -6.13 -0.25
CA ILE A 113 8.01 -5.00 0.23
C ILE A 113 9.46 -5.17 -0.23
N PHE A 114 10.03 -6.37 -0.08
CA PHE A 114 11.39 -6.66 -0.53
C PHE A 114 11.56 -6.41 -2.03
N PHE A 115 10.68 -6.96 -2.87
CA PHE A 115 10.75 -6.74 -4.32
C PHE A 115 10.56 -5.29 -4.72
N TYR A 116 9.70 -4.54 -4.02
CA TYR A 116 9.54 -3.11 -4.25
C TYR A 116 10.81 -2.31 -3.90
N ILE A 117 11.47 -2.63 -2.79
CA ILE A 117 12.75 -2.00 -2.44
C ILE A 117 13.82 -2.31 -3.49
N VAL A 118 13.92 -3.57 -3.93
CA VAL A 118 14.84 -3.97 -5.01
C VAL A 118 14.55 -3.19 -6.28
N LEU A 119 13.28 -3.05 -6.68
CA LEU A 119 12.87 -2.27 -7.84
C LEU A 119 13.31 -0.81 -7.73
N LEU A 120 13.11 -0.16 -6.58
CA LEU A 120 13.54 1.23 -6.37
C LEU A 120 15.05 1.40 -6.50
N ILE A 121 15.84 0.45 -5.98
CA ILE A 121 17.30 0.48 -6.11
C ILE A 121 17.70 0.35 -7.57
N LEU A 122 17.13 -0.60 -8.31
CA LEU A 122 17.41 -0.78 -9.73
C LEU A 122 17.06 0.47 -10.55
N LEU A 123 15.88 1.05 -10.32
CA LEU A 123 15.43 2.26 -11.01
C LEU A 123 16.27 3.50 -10.63
N GLY A 124 16.75 3.59 -9.39
CA GLY A 124 17.60 4.69 -8.91
C GLY A 124 19.06 4.60 -9.38
N LEU A 125 19.57 3.40 -9.67
CA LEU A 125 20.92 3.17 -10.21
C LEU A 125 20.98 3.31 -11.73
N MET A 126 19.88 3.02 -12.45
CA MET A 126 19.78 3.14 -13.91
C MET A 126 20.31 4.46 -14.50
N PRO A 127 20.05 5.66 -13.93
CA PRO A 127 20.59 6.92 -14.47
C PRO A 127 22.11 7.00 -14.44
N TRP A 128 22.76 6.36 -13.47
CA TRP A 128 24.21 6.40 -13.30
C TRP A 128 24.95 5.39 -14.20
N LEU A 129 24.23 4.44 -14.79
CA LEU A 129 24.81 3.42 -15.69
C LEU A 129 24.77 3.83 -17.17
N ILE A 130 23.96 4.83 -17.51
CA ILE A 130 23.72 5.29 -18.89
C ILE A 130 24.46 6.60 -19.19
N LEU A 131 24.90 7.32 -18.15
CA LEU A 131 25.77 8.51 -18.21
C LEU A 131 27.24 8.12 -18.05
#